data_AF-A0A941DM29-F1
#
_entry.id   AF-A0A941DM29-F1
#
_cell.length_a   1.000
_cell.length_b   1.000
_cell.length_c   1.000
_cell.angle_alpha   90.00
_cell.angle_beta   90.00
_cell.angle_gamma   90.00
#
_symmetry.space_group_name_H-M   'P 1'
#
loop_
_entity.id
_entity.type
_entity.pdbx_description
1 polymer ?
#
loop_
_entity_poly.entity_id
_entity_poly.type
_entity_poly.pdbx_seq_one_letter_code
_entity_poly.pdbx_strand_id
1 'polypeptide(L)'
;MDTLTFIIKIVEAAAWPVTTISLVLLLKKEIGALIPFLKKFKAGPLEAEFEREVQEIRFETNQKIPLPKEATLLSPQLRKLHQLASVNPRSAIIEAWREVIFAAENLLQRSGAVNANNGVMFPYEVKQRLEKAGLLNVEQLTLFNDLRKLRNQASHTPNFEPTSESTLGYIDLAVRLASILNETGEVRSTLDMSEYGDSQSKAV
;
A
#
# COMPACT_ATOMS: atom_id res chain seq x y z
N MET A 1 47.07 57.65 24.48
CA MET A 1 47.09 56.34 23.79
C MET A 1 47.36 56.62 22.33
N ASP A 2 48.25 55.87 21.70
CA ASP A 2 48.47 55.98 20.27
C ASP A 2 47.20 55.58 19.53
N THR A 3 46.78 56.40 18.56
CA THR A 3 45.60 56.17 17.70
C THR A 3 45.59 54.78 17.08
N LEU A 4 46.78 54.24 16.78
CA LEU A 4 46.99 52.90 16.27
C LEU A 4 46.61 51.80 17.28
N THR A 5 46.86 52.01 18.57
CA THR A 5 46.50 51.07 19.64
C THR A 5 44.97 51.03 19.85
N PHE A 6 44.30 52.17 19.68
CA PHE A 6 42.84 52.24 19.78
C PHE A 6 42.14 51.47 18.65
N ILE A 7 42.64 51.62 17.41
CA ILE A 7 42.12 50.89 16.25
C ILE A 7 42.31 49.38 16.42
N ILE A 8 43.47 48.93 16.89
CA ILE A 8 43.75 47.50 17.14
C ILE A 8 42.72 46.91 18.12
N LYS A 9 42.46 47.59 19.25
CA LYS A 9 41.51 47.10 20.26
C LYS A 9 40.07 47.00 19.75
N ILE A 10 39.66 47.91 18.86
CA ILE A 10 38.34 47.85 18.23
C ILE A 10 38.26 46.65 17.28
N VAL A 11 39.29 46.42 16.47
CA VAL A 11 39.34 45.30 15.53
C VAL A 11 39.34 43.96 16.29
N GLU A 12 40.13 43.83 17.35
CA GLU A 12 40.14 42.61 18.18
C GLU A 12 38.77 42.34 18.83
N ALA A 13 38.10 43.38 19.35
CA ALA A 13 36.78 43.24 19.96
C ALA A 13 35.68 42.93 18.92
N ALA A 14 35.78 43.49 17.71
CA ALA A 14 34.79 43.34 16.65
C ALA A 14 35.01 42.09 15.79
N ALA A 15 36.22 41.51 15.77
CA ALA A 15 36.55 40.34 14.97
C ALA A 15 35.59 39.17 15.26
N TRP A 16 35.42 38.80 16.53
CA TRP A 16 34.54 37.69 16.91
C TRP A 16 33.06 37.91 16.53
N PRO A 17 32.41 39.01 16.91
CA PRO A 17 31.02 39.28 16.52
C PRO A 17 30.82 39.29 15.00
N VAL A 18 31.72 39.93 14.25
CA VAL A 18 31.64 40.02 12.80
C VAL A 18 31.80 38.63 12.18
N THR A 19 32.81 37.85 12.60
CA THR A 19 33.01 36.50 12.10
C THR A 19 31.82 35.59 12.40
N THR A 20 31.26 35.64 13.62
CA THR A 20 30.08 34.84 13.97
C THR A 20 28.85 35.21 13.14
N ILE A 21 28.57 36.51 12.97
CA ILE A 21 27.44 36.97 12.16
C ILE A 21 27.64 36.58 10.69
N SER A 22 28.83 36.80 10.13
CA SER A 22 29.16 36.39 8.77
C SER A 22 28.99 34.89 8.56
N LEU A 23 29.47 34.07 9.51
CA LEU A 23 29.32 32.63 9.48
C LEU A 23 27.84 32.22 9.48
N VAL A 24 27.03 32.76 10.39
CA VAL A 24 25.59 32.46 10.47
C VAL A 24 24.86 32.87 9.18
N LEU A 25 25.18 34.03 8.60
CA LEU A 25 24.55 34.50 7.37
C LEU A 25 24.90 33.63 6.16
N LEU A 26 26.15 33.17 6.05
CA LEU A 26 26.60 32.26 4.99
C LEU A 26 25.94 30.88 5.12
N LEU A 27 25.93 30.32 6.33
CA LEU A 27 25.39 28.97 6.59
C LEU A 27 23.87 28.92 6.63
N LYS A 28 23.16 30.02 6.95
CA LYS A 28 21.69 30.03 7.02
C LYS A 28 21.04 29.59 5.71
N LYS A 29 21.63 29.97 4.56
CA LYS A 29 21.14 29.58 3.24
C LYS A 29 21.31 28.08 2.99
N GLU A 30 22.50 27.55 3.30
CA GLU A 30 22.83 26.13 3.15
C GLU A 30 22.00 25.25 4.10
N ILE A 31 21.91 25.61 5.37
CA ILE A 31 21.09 24.90 6.37
C ILE A 31 19.62 24.88 5.96
N GLY A 32 19.08 26.01 5.46
CA GLY A 32 17.71 26.09 4.96
C GLY A 32 17.44 25.16 3.76
N ALA A 33 18.44 24.98 2.89
CA ALA A 33 18.35 24.07 1.75
C ALA A 33 18.33 22.58 2.17
N LEU A 34 18.87 22.24 3.35
CA LEU A 34 18.89 20.88 3.88
C LEU A 34 17.62 20.50 4.65
N ILE A 35 16.82 21.46 5.14
CA ILE A 35 15.53 21.21 5.84
C ILE A 35 14.58 20.27 5.06
N PRO A 36 14.33 20.45 3.75
CA PRO A 36 13.45 19.55 3.00
C PRO A 36 14.00 18.11 2.88
N PHE A 37 15.31 17.91 2.97
CA PHE A 37 15.90 16.56 2.95
C PHE A 37 15.71 15.81 4.28
N LEU A 38 15.68 16.53 5.41
CA LEU A 38 15.34 15.93 6.71
C LEU A 38 13.89 15.44 6.78
N LYS A 39 12.96 16.08 6.05
CA LYS A 39 11.57 15.60 5.95
C LYS A 39 11.46 14.24 5.26
N LYS A 40 12.33 13.96 4.28
CA LYS A 40 12.37 12.67 3.57
C LYS A 40 13.02 11.55 4.37
N PHE A 41 13.83 11.89 5.37
CA PHE A 41 14.58 10.90 6.15
C PHE A 41 13.77 10.31 7.32
N LYS A 42 12.67 10.96 7.71
CA LYS A 42 11.84 10.48 8.81
C LYS A 42 10.50 10.01 8.24
N ALA A 43 10.41 8.72 7.95
CA ALA A 43 9.11 8.05 7.96
C ALA A 43 8.43 8.46 9.27
N GLY A 44 7.23 9.05 9.19
CA GLY A 44 6.47 9.34 10.38
C GLY A 44 6.16 8.03 11.13
N PRO A 45 5.69 8.12 12.38
CA PRO A 45 5.35 6.91 13.16
C PRO A 45 4.39 5.99 12.41
N LEU A 46 3.47 6.57 11.63
CA LEU A 46 2.45 5.85 10.86
C LEU A 46 3.04 5.20 9.60
N GLU A 47 3.98 5.83 8.91
CA GLU A 47 4.68 5.21 7.78
C GLU A 47 5.55 4.04 8.25
N ALA A 48 6.29 4.20 9.35
CA ALA A 48 7.09 3.12 9.93
C ALA A 48 6.22 1.93 10.38
N GLU A 49 5.05 2.20 10.96
CA GLU A 49 4.08 1.16 11.31
C GLU A 49 3.53 0.45 10.06
N PHE A 50 3.15 1.20 9.03
CA PHE A 50 2.70 0.64 7.76
C PHE A 50 3.75 -0.29 7.15
N GLU A 51 5.02 0.16 7.13
CA GLU A 51 6.14 -0.62 6.58
C GLU A 51 6.34 -1.92 7.33
N ARG A 52 6.34 -1.85 8.67
CA ARG A 52 6.46 -3.02 9.54
C ARG A 52 5.32 -4.02 9.28
N GLU A 53 4.08 -3.54 9.25
CA GLU A 53 2.90 -4.38 9.03
C GLU A 53 2.92 -5.04 7.64
N VAL A 54 3.28 -4.31 6.58
CA VAL A 54 3.43 -4.90 5.24
C VAL A 54 4.42 -6.05 5.26
N GLN A 55 5.59 -5.88 5.88
CA GLN A 55 6.60 -6.94 5.92
C GLN A 55 6.13 -8.16 6.73
N GLU A 56 5.47 -7.93 7.87
CA GLU A 56 4.88 -8.98 8.69
C GLU A 56 3.83 -9.79 7.91
N ILE A 57 2.88 -9.11 7.26
CA ILE A 57 1.83 -9.74 6.46
C ILE A 57 2.43 -10.49 5.26
N ARG A 58 3.47 -9.94 4.61
CA ARG A 58 4.19 -10.63 3.53
C ARG A 58 4.83 -11.92 4.01
N PHE A 59 5.51 -11.88 5.14
CA PHE A 59 6.15 -13.06 5.72
C PHE A 59 5.15 -14.16 6.05
N GLU A 60 4.01 -13.82 6.65
CA GLU A 60 2.95 -14.78 6.96
C GLU A 60 2.28 -15.34 5.70
N THR A 61 1.96 -14.45 4.76
CA THR A 61 1.29 -14.80 3.50
C THR A 61 2.13 -15.74 2.65
N ASN A 62 3.45 -15.53 2.58
CA ASN A 62 4.36 -16.40 1.84
C ASN A 62 4.44 -17.83 2.39
N GLN A 63 4.12 -18.03 3.67
CA GLN A 63 4.13 -19.37 4.28
C GLN A 63 2.80 -20.11 4.11
N LYS A 64 1.69 -19.38 4.16
CA LYS A 64 0.35 -19.97 4.30
C LYS A 64 -0.48 -19.93 3.01
N ILE A 65 -0.18 -19.00 2.12
CA ILE A 65 -0.96 -18.75 0.91
C ILE A 65 -0.06 -19.04 -0.31
N PRO A 66 -0.57 -19.72 -1.37
CA PRO A 66 0.19 -19.96 -2.59
C PRO A 66 0.58 -18.69 -3.33
N LEU A 67 1.67 -18.76 -4.11
CA LEU A 67 2.05 -17.71 -5.05
C LEU A 67 1.01 -17.58 -6.18
N PRO A 68 0.82 -16.37 -6.73
CA PRO A 68 0.03 -16.20 -7.94
C PRO A 68 0.65 -16.97 -9.11
N LYS A 69 -0.17 -17.35 -10.09
CA LYS A 69 0.31 -17.90 -11.35
C LYS A 69 1.22 -16.91 -12.07
N GLU A 70 2.17 -17.43 -12.85
CA GLU A 70 3.14 -16.62 -13.60
C GLU A 70 2.46 -15.60 -14.53
N ALA A 71 1.33 -15.97 -15.14
CA ALA A 71 0.54 -15.05 -15.97
C ALA A 71 0.10 -13.78 -15.21
N THR A 72 -0.22 -13.90 -13.92
CA THR A 72 -0.59 -12.76 -13.07
C THR A 72 0.62 -11.86 -12.80
N LEU A 73 1.80 -12.46 -12.58
CA LEU A 73 3.07 -11.75 -12.36
C LEU A 73 3.54 -10.99 -13.63
N LEU A 74 3.11 -11.45 -14.80
CA LEU A 74 3.41 -10.81 -16.09
C LEU A 74 2.25 -9.93 -16.60
N SER A 75 1.23 -9.69 -15.78
CA SER A 75 0.03 -8.97 -16.21
C SER A 75 0.34 -7.49 -16.52
N PRO A 76 -0.30 -6.91 -17.56
CA PRO A 76 -0.22 -5.48 -17.82
C PRO A 76 -0.69 -4.62 -16.64
N GLN A 77 -1.67 -5.12 -15.88
CA GLN A 77 -2.23 -4.44 -14.72
C GLN A 77 -1.21 -4.30 -13.59
N LEU A 78 -0.47 -5.38 -13.26
CA LEU A 78 0.61 -5.31 -12.27
C LEU A 78 1.70 -4.31 -12.68
N ARG A 79 2.11 -4.31 -13.96
CA ARG A 79 3.07 -3.33 -14.47
C ARG A 79 2.57 -1.89 -14.31
N LYS A 80 1.28 -1.64 -14.59
CA LYS A 80 0.66 -0.32 -14.41
C LYS A 80 0.65 0.10 -12.94
N LEU A 81 0.37 -0.81 -12.01
CA LEU A 81 0.43 -0.55 -10.57
C LEU A 81 1.86 -0.22 -10.12
N HIS A 82 2.87 -0.92 -10.60
CA HIS A 82 4.28 -0.61 -10.30
C HIS A 82 4.71 0.75 -10.86
N GLN A 83 4.28 1.10 -12.07
CA GLN A 83 4.51 2.43 -12.63
C GLN A 83 3.78 3.52 -11.83
N LEU A 84 2.56 3.25 -11.37
CA LEU A 84 1.84 4.17 -10.51
C LEU A 84 2.56 4.33 -9.15
N ALA A 85 3.12 3.26 -8.60
CA ALA A 85 3.84 3.30 -7.33
C ALA A 85 5.07 4.22 -7.37
N SER A 86 5.76 4.31 -8.51
CA SER A 86 6.92 5.20 -8.65
C SER A 86 6.54 6.69 -8.74
N VAL A 87 5.31 6.99 -9.16
CA VAL A 87 4.81 8.37 -9.31
C VAL A 87 4.00 8.81 -8.09
N ASN A 88 3.13 7.94 -7.58
CA ASN A 88 2.25 8.19 -6.45
C ASN A 88 1.98 6.88 -5.67
N PRO A 89 2.77 6.60 -4.63
CA PRO A 89 2.64 5.39 -3.82
C PRO A 89 1.24 5.21 -3.19
N ARG A 90 0.66 6.30 -2.66
CA ARG A 90 -0.67 6.26 -2.05
C ARG A 90 -1.73 5.82 -3.06
N SER A 91 -1.73 6.41 -4.25
CA SER A 91 -2.69 6.05 -5.31
C SER A 91 -2.50 4.60 -5.76
N ALA A 92 -1.26 4.11 -5.82
CA ALA A 92 -0.99 2.71 -6.18
C ALA A 92 -1.57 1.72 -5.17
N ILE A 93 -1.47 2.01 -3.86
CA ILE A 93 -2.07 1.21 -2.78
C ILE A 93 -3.61 1.19 -2.92
N ILE A 94 -4.22 2.36 -3.14
CA ILE A 94 -5.68 2.47 -3.29
C ILE A 94 -6.16 1.71 -4.53
N GLU A 95 -5.45 1.81 -5.65
CA GLU A 95 -5.81 1.14 -6.89
C GLU A 95 -5.60 -0.38 -6.79
N ALA A 96 -4.51 -0.84 -6.17
CA ALA A 96 -4.30 -2.27 -5.92
C ALA A 96 -5.39 -2.86 -5.01
N TRP A 97 -5.86 -2.10 -4.00
CA TRP A 97 -7.02 -2.52 -3.20
C TRP A 97 -8.32 -2.59 -4.01
N ARG A 98 -8.51 -1.68 -4.97
CA ARG A 98 -9.69 -1.69 -5.84
C ARG A 98 -9.77 -2.99 -6.63
N GLU A 99 -8.65 -3.51 -7.12
CA GLU A 99 -8.59 -4.81 -7.81
C GLU A 99 -9.07 -5.97 -6.91
N VAL A 100 -8.69 -5.97 -5.63
CA VAL A 100 -9.15 -6.97 -4.65
C VAL A 100 -10.66 -6.90 -4.48
N ILE A 101 -11.21 -5.70 -4.30
CA ILE A 101 -12.66 -5.52 -4.15
C ILE A 101 -13.41 -5.93 -5.41
N PHE A 102 -12.93 -5.54 -6.58
CA PHE A 102 -13.54 -5.91 -7.85
C PHE A 102 -13.57 -7.45 -8.03
N ALA A 103 -12.46 -8.13 -7.76
CA ALA A 103 -12.40 -9.59 -7.80
C ALA A 103 -13.35 -10.24 -6.77
N ALA A 104 -13.43 -9.70 -5.56
CA ALA A 104 -14.32 -10.19 -4.51
C ALA A 104 -15.80 -10.02 -4.85
N GLU A 105 -16.19 -8.86 -5.40
CA GLU A 105 -17.55 -8.59 -5.83
C GLU A 105 -17.96 -9.51 -6.98
N ASN A 106 -17.07 -9.70 -7.96
CA ASN A 106 -17.29 -10.64 -9.07
C ASN A 106 -17.46 -12.08 -8.56
N LEU A 107 -16.64 -12.51 -7.60
CA LEU A 107 -16.77 -13.83 -6.99
C LEU A 107 -18.13 -14.02 -6.31
N LEU A 108 -18.55 -13.03 -5.51
CA LEU A 108 -19.85 -13.06 -4.82
C LEU A 108 -21.04 -13.06 -5.79
N GLN A 109 -20.94 -12.33 -6.90
CA GLN A 109 -21.96 -12.32 -7.95
C GLN A 109 -22.05 -13.70 -8.63
N ARG A 110 -20.90 -14.26 -9.03
CA ARG A 110 -20.84 -15.58 -9.68
C ARG A 110 -21.32 -16.71 -8.78
N SER A 111 -21.07 -16.63 -7.48
CA SER A 111 -21.49 -17.65 -6.52
C SER A 111 -22.97 -17.56 -6.13
N GLY A 112 -23.73 -16.59 -6.66
CA GLY A 112 -25.11 -16.32 -6.25
C GLY A 112 -25.25 -15.83 -4.80
N ALA A 113 -24.16 -15.44 -4.13
CA ALA A 113 -24.18 -14.94 -2.76
C ALA A 113 -24.66 -13.49 -2.66
N VAL A 114 -24.89 -12.85 -3.81
CA VAL A 114 -25.36 -11.48 -3.97
C VAL A 114 -26.47 -11.46 -5.01
N ASN A 115 -27.58 -10.77 -4.70
CA ASN A 115 -28.68 -10.53 -5.63
C ASN A 115 -28.44 -9.22 -6.38
N ALA A 116 -28.98 -9.10 -7.60
CA ALA A 116 -28.88 -7.89 -8.44
C ALA A 116 -29.39 -6.59 -7.77
N ASN A 117 -30.20 -6.70 -6.71
CA ASN A 117 -30.71 -5.57 -5.93
C ASN A 117 -29.81 -5.12 -4.78
N ASN A 118 -28.67 -5.77 -4.56
CA ASN A 118 -27.74 -5.30 -3.55
C ASN A 118 -27.06 -4.05 -4.10
N GLY A 119 -27.26 -2.91 -3.43
CA GLY A 119 -26.58 -1.65 -3.75
C GLY A 119 -25.06 -1.73 -3.54
N VAL A 120 -24.41 -0.57 -3.53
CA VAL A 120 -22.95 -0.46 -3.30
C VAL A 120 -22.59 -1.14 -1.97
N MET A 121 -21.76 -2.19 -2.02
CA MET A 121 -21.31 -2.89 -0.83
C MET A 121 -20.10 -2.20 -0.22
N PHE A 122 -20.12 -2.02 1.10
CA PHE A 122 -18.93 -1.55 1.79
C PHE A 122 -17.89 -2.67 1.91
N PRO A 123 -16.58 -2.37 1.94
CA PRO A 123 -15.54 -3.40 2.04
C PRO A 123 -15.70 -4.38 3.20
N TYR A 124 -16.29 -3.93 4.30
CA TYR A 124 -16.60 -4.79 5.45
C TYR A 124 -17.72 -5.79 5.15
N GLU A 125 -18.75 -5.38 4.42
CA GLU A 125 -19.86 -6.24 4.00
C GLU A 125 -19.40 -7.29 3.00
N VAL A 126 -18.51 -6.91 2.08
CA VAL A 126 -17.87 -7.84 1.14
C VAL A 126 -17.17 -8.96 1.90
N LYS A 127 -16.35 -8.62 2.92
CA LYS A 127 -15.69 -9.63 3.79
C LYS A 127 -16.70 -10.56 4.45
N GLN A 128 -17.72 -10.01 5.11
CA GLN A 128 -18.73 -10.81 5.82
C GLN A 128 -19.47 -11.78 4.90
N ARG A 129 -19.78 -11.35 3.67
CA ARG A 129 -20.44 -12.21 2.68
C ARG A 129 -19.52 -13.31 2.17
N LEU A 130 -18.26 -13.00 1.88
CA LEU A 130 -17.26 -14.00 1.49
C LEU A 130 -17.08 -15.08 2.57
N GLU A 131 -17.01 -14.65 3.83
CA GLU A 131 -16.93 -15.53 5.00
C GLU A 131 -18.19 -16.40 5.14
N LYS A 132 -19.38 -15.79 5.12
CA LYS A 132 -20.65 -16.52 5.24
C LYS A 132 -20.86 -17.53 4.12
N ALA A 133 -20.41 -17.22 2.91
CA ALA A 133 -20.51 -18.11 1.75
C ALA A 133 -19.40 -19.18 1.72
N GLY A 134 -18.45 -19.15 2.66
CA GLY A 134 -17.32 -20.10 2.71
C GLY A 134 -16.42 -20.01 1.48
N LEU A 135 -16.34 -18.84 0.85
CA LEU A 135 -15.61 -18.63 -0.42
C LEU A 135 -14.11 -18.40 -0.21
N LEU A 136 -13.72 -18.06 1.01
CA LEU A 136 -12.34 -17.87 1.41
C LEU A 136 -12.06 -18.68 2.69
N ASN A 137 -10.83 -19.19 2.80
CA ASN A 137 -10.35 -19.78 4.06
C ASN A 137 -9.96 -18.71 5.08
N VAL A 138 -9.61 -19.15 6.30
CA VAL A 138 -9.30 -18.24 7.42
C VAL A 138 -8.09 -17.36 7.12
N GLU A 139 -7.08 -17.91 6.46
CA GLU A 139 -5.85 -17.19 6.10
C GLU A 139 -6.13 -16.11 5.05
N GLN A 140 -6.93 -16.40 4.05
CA GLN A 140 -7.34 -15.45 3.00
C GLN A 140 -8.24 -14.35 3.56
N LEU A 141 -9.15 -14.68 4.48
CA LEU A 141 -10.00 -13.70 5.17
C LEU A 141 -9.18 -12.76 6.07
N THR A 142 -8.16 -13.29 6.73
CA THR A 142 -7.19 -12.52 7.50
C THR A 142 -6.44 -11.55 6.59
N LEU A 143 -5.84 -12.04 5.50
CA LEU A 143 -5.15 -11.21 4.51
C LEU A 143 -6.05 -10.11 3.93
N PHE A 144 -7.31 -10.43 3.58
CA PHE A 144 -8.28 -9.43 3.11
C PHE A 144 -8.47 -8.30 4.13
N ASN A 145 -8.66 -8.66 5.40
CA ASN A 145 -8.89 -7.68 6.45
C ASN A 145 -7.65 -6.82 6.73
N ASP A 146 -6.46 -7.41 6.67
CA ASP A 146 -5.22 -6.68 6.94
C ASP A 146 -4.88 -5.71 5.80
N LEU A 147 -5.06 -6.13 4.54
CA LEU A 147 -4.95 -5.22 3.40
C LEU A 147 -5.96 -4.06 3.48
N ARG A 148 -7.20 -4.33 3.94
CA ARG A 148 -8.20 -3.28 4.18
C ARG A 148 -7.72 -2.26 5.22
N LYS A 149 -7.10 -2.71 6.31
CA LYS A 149 -6.56 -1.83 7.36
C LYS A 149 -5.42 -0.98 6.83
N LEU A 150 -4.45 -1.60 6.14
CA LEU A 150 -3.32 -0.92 5.52
C LEU A 150 -3.76 0.15 4.49
N ARG A 151 -4.73 -0.18 3.63
CA ARG A 151 -5.31 0.80 2.70
C ARG A 151 -5.99 1.96 3.42
N ASN A 152 -6.70 1.67 4.52
CA ASN A 152 -7.33 2.71 5.32
C ASN A 152 -6.28 3.64 5.94
N GLN A 153 -5.18 3.10 6.46
CA GLN A 153 -4.05 3.90 6.96
C GLN A 153 -3.47 4.78 5.86
N ALA A 154 -3.21 4.23 4.67
CA ALA A 154 -2.72 4.98 3.52
C ALA A 154 -3.66 6.12 3.09
N SER A 155 -4.97 5.91 3.20
CA SER A 155 -5.99 6.88 2.76
C SER A 155 -6.20 8.02 3.77
N HIS A 156 -6.09 7.74 5.07
CA HIS A 156 -6.42 8.71 6.13
C HIS A 156 -5.20 9.41 6.71
N THR A 157 -3.98 8.89 6.47
CA THR A 157 -2.75 9.51 6.97
C THR A 157 -2.40 10.74 6.12
N PRO A 158 -2.37 11.97 6.68
CA PRO A 158 -1.96 13.17 5.96
C PRO A 158 -0.49 13.07 5.55
N ASN A 159 -0.14 13.55 4.35
CA ASN A 159 1.24 13.51 3.83
C ASN A 159 1.91 12.12 3.86
N PHE A 160 1.11 11.05 3.80
CA PHE A 160 1.56 9.66 3.74
C PHE A 160 2.50 9.40 2.56
N GLU A 161 3.74 9.10 2.87
CA GLU A 161 4.82 8.80 1.91
C GLU A 161 5.51 7.49 2.32
N PRO A 162 4.89 6.32 2.07
CA PRO A 162 5.51 5.03 2.37
C PRO A 162 6.71 4.79 1.45
N THR A 163 7.66 3.98 1.92
CA THR A 163 8.78 3.53 1.07
C THR A 163 8.31 2.79 -0.19
N SER A 164 9.15 2.83 -1.23
CA SER A 164 8.90 2.08 -2.46
C SER A 164 8.79 0.58 -2.19
N GLU A 165 9.58 0.04 -1.26
CA GLU A 165 9.55 -1.38 -0.92
C GLU A 165 8.20 -1.80 -0.30
N SER A 166 7.73 -1.07 0.71
CA SER A 166 6.43 -1.39 1.35
C SER A 166 5.25 -1.17 0.40
N THR A 167 5.33 -0.18 -0.48
CA THR A 167 4.31 0.05 -1.51
C THR A 167 4.22 -1.13 -2.48
N LEU A 168 5.36 -1.58 -3.02
CA LEU A 168 5.41 -2.75 -3.90
C LEU A 168 4.99 -4.02 -3.15
N GLY A 169 5.42 -4.18 -1.91
CA GLY A 169 5.01 -5.29 -1.05
C GLY A 169 3.50 -5.37 -0.83
N TYR A 170 2.83 -4.23 -0.64
CA TYR A 170 1.38 -4.15 -0.58
C TYR A 170 0.73 -4.56 -1.91
N ILE A 171 1.25 -4.05 -3.04
CA ILE A 171 0.74 -4.37 -4.37
C ILE A 171 0.81 -5.88 -4.64
N ASP A 172 1.95 -6.51 -4.34
CA ASP A 172 2.14 -7.96 -4.49
C ASP A 172 1.08 -8.75 -3.70
N LEU A 173 0.84 -8.37 -2.45
CA LEU A 173 -0.16 -9.02 -1.59
C LEU A 173 -1.58 -8.85 -2.13
N ALA A 174 -1.93 -7.64 -2.55
CA ALA A 174 -3.24 -7.33 -3.11
C ALA A 174 -3.48 -8.11 -4.41
N VAL A 175 -2.51 -8.11 -5.33
CA VAL A 175 -2.61 -8.85 -6.60
C VAL A 175 -2.68 -10.35 -6.36
N ARG A 176 -1.95 -10.87 -5.37
CA ARG A 176 -2.05 -12.28 -4.97
C ARG A 176 -3.44 -12.64 -4.48
N LEU A 177 -4.03 -11.84 -3.59
CA LEU A 177 -5.39 -12.07 -3.10
C LEU A 177 -6.42 -11.95 -4.23
N ALA A 178 -6.28 -10.98 -5.12
CA ALA A 178 -7.15 -10.82 -6.29
C ALA A 178 -7.07 -12.04 -7.24
N SER A 179 -5.86 -12.58 -7.47
CA SER A 179 -5.68 -13.82 -8.26
C SER A 179 -6.46 -14.98 -7.66
N ILE A 180 -6.34 -15.18 -6.35
CA ILE A 180 -7.05 -16.25 -5.63
C ILE A 180 -8.56 -16.09 -5.77
N LEU A 181 -9.09 -14.88 -5.57
CA LEU A 181 -10.51 -14.59 -5.71
C LEU A 181 -11.04 -14.91 -7.11
N ASN A 182 -10.30 -14.52 -8.15
CA ASN A 182 -10.66 -14.84 -9.53
C ASN A 182 -10.63 -16.35 -9.80
N GLU A 183 -9.57 -17.04 -9.33
CA GLU A 183 -9.41 -18.48 -9.52
C GLU A 183 -10.51 -19.29 -8.82
N THR A 184 -10.88 -18.93 -7.60
CA THR A 184 -12.01 -19.53 -6.88
C THR A 184 -13.31 -19.40 -7.66
N GLY A 185 -13.51 -18.26 -8.34
CA GLY A 185 -14.70 -18.03 -9.18
C GLY A 185 -14.74 -18.92 -10.41
N GLU A 186 -13.59 -19.13 -11.07
CA GLU A 186 -13.49 -19.99 -12.25
C GLU A 186 -13.76 -21.46 -11.90
N VAL A 187 -13.12 -21.99 -10.86
CA VAL A 187 -13.29 -23.40 -10.44
C VAL A 187 -14.76 -23.72 -10.14
N ARG A 188 -15.46 -22.83 -9.43
CA ARG A 188 -16.86 -23.08 -9.06
C ARG A 188 -17.80 -23.02 -10.26
N SER A 189 -17.55 -22.10 -11.19
CA SER A 189 -18.31 -22.02 -12.45
C SER A 189 -18.20 -23.32 -13.26
N THR A 190 -17.02 -23.97 -13.26
CA THR A 190 -16.83 -25.26 -13.94
C THR A 190 -17.52 -26.43 -13.23
N LEU A 191 -17.56 -26.44 -11.89
CA LEU A 191 -18.23 -27.47 -11.12
C LEU A 191 -19.75 -27.42 -11.29
N ASP A 192 -20.34 -26.22 -11.20
CA ASP A 192 -21.78 -26.01 -11.39
C ASP A 192 -22.25 -26.46 -12.79
N MET A 193 -21.44 -26.22 -13.83
CA MET A 193 -21.70 -26.68 -15.20
C MET A 193 -21.60 -28.21 -15.35
N SER A 194 -20.68 -28.85 -14.63
CA SER A 194 -20.49 -30.31 -14.67
C SER A 194 -21.64 -31.05 -13.96
N GLU A 195 -22.12 -30.55 -12.82
CA GLU A 195 -23.26 -31.13 -12.10
C GLU A 195 -24.57 -30.98 -12.87
N TYR A 196 -24.74 -29.88 -13.62
CA TYR A 196 -25.88 -29.68 -14.50
C TYR A 196 -25.88 -30.64 -15.70
N GLY A 197 -24.71 -30.94 -16.26
CA GLY A 197 -24.55 -31.89 -17.36
C GLY A 197 -24.86 -33.34 -16.97
N ASP A 198 -24.41 -33.79 -15.79
CA ASP A 198 -24.69 -35.16 -15.30
C ASP A 198 -26.16 -35.37 -14.92
N SER A 199 -26.82 -34.32 -14.42
CA SER A 199 -28.25 -34.35 -14.09
C SER A 199 -29.16 -34.46 -15.33
N GLN A 200 -28.77 -33.86 -16.45
CA GLN A 200 -29.50 -33.99 -17.73
C GLN A 200 -29.24 -35.34 -18.41
N SER A 201 -28.05 -35.92 -18.25
CA SER A 201 -27.73 -37.24 -18.82
C SER A 201 -28.42 -38.41 -18.12
N LYS A 202 -28.86 -38.25 -16.86
CA LYS A 202 -29.60 -39.27 -16.09
C LYS A 202 -31.12 -39.18 -16.24
N ALA A 203 -31.63 -38.17 -16.93
CA ALA A 203 -33.06 -37.94 -17.16
C ALA A 203 -33.55 -38.45 -18.53
N VAL A 204 -32.71 -39.15 -19.29
CA VAL A 204 -33.01 -39.76 -20.60
C VAL A 204 -32.97 -41.28 -20.52
#